data_AF-A0A3S4WSE1-F1
#
_entry.id   AF-A0A3S4WSE1-F1
#
_cell.length_a   1.000
_cell.length_b   1.000
_cell.length_c   1.000
_cell.angle_alpha   90.00
_cell.angle_beta   90.00
_cell.angle_gamma   90.00
#
_symmetry.space_group_name_H-M   'P 1'
#
loop_
_entity.id
_entity.type
_entity.pdbx_description
1 polymer ?
#
loop_
_entity_poly.entity_id
_entity_poly.type
_entity_poly.pdbx_seq_one_letter_code
_entity_poly.pdbx_strand_id
1 'polypeptide(L)'
;MSRTRIVKGTYTKISAGGHSMFAKESIISSAGKMITEKGDDSGLLYTKPKTPAKTERIIDIIMFVAGTTDPVNTTGEKHQANTNYWRNKNKKDQDSKVNFWAKVKDLKPQYLDLHIEGSFFSWSGDNNTEERNIAAARLLDLFLRVYKFWKNQEVNLHLIGHSHGGNVINQFTELIAKDAKYPKTWKVKSITYLSTPFFQKKHQLNHSKLHSKCKIINVYNEYDLTQQLIADFSLVNLEGLLKSFEMKKFDKGIATMKSVEADLITSYLKGWYSEKKAILAWREMSKTFLGLNQITVEVISYIQTIKPNNAGLQKEKNTFIALLKSFQTWTANVHGNYATSGANKKYDKITWTKNLNLTQGITVLNTLFHIESGVKDSYLLTLLAKIFAEKNGITDSIDKTSWSPDKQTKGLSIIPVKITEKDPYHSRGKLAICKGFIKGAAIASQNNNLEEVLMRLFSQFVTPASLVTIINGLNAAEYVVTGNLDTQVKRLGRNIIVYQRLVNQFHADLVAEKDKSIKLMQRPGTIPYLATSSHSLSHTQFWPKVETGLKEAFGSGKNLGYKKK
;
A
#
# COMPACT_ATOMS: atom_id res chain seq x y z
N MET A 1 39.38 -21.66 5.91
CA MET A 1 40.34 -20.52 5.93
C MET A 1 41.63 -21.00 5.30
N SER A 2 41.86 -20.72 4.02
CA SER A 2 43.12 -21.05 3.36
C SER A 2 43.99 -19.80 3.37
N ARG A 3 44.89 -19.70 4.35
CA ARG A 3 45.95 -18.69 4.36
C ARG A 3 47.08 -19.23 3.49
N THR A 4 47.30 -18.66 2.31
CA THR A 4 48.56 -18.88 1.60
C THR A 4 49.64 -18.09 2.35
N ARG A 5 50.32 -18.76 3.27
CA ARG A 5 51.48 -18.22 3.99
C ARG A 5 52.72 -18.64 3.20
N ILE A 6 53.33 -17.71 2.47
CA ILE A 6 54.62 -17.97 1.83
C ILE A 6 55.68 -17.79 2.92
N VAL A 7 56.15 -18.92 3.48
CA VAL A 7 57.20 -18.95 4.48
C VAL A 7 58.49 -19.42 3.79
N LYS A 8 59.46 -18.50 3.70
CA LYS A 8 60.83 -18.68 3.19
C LYS A 8 60.92 -19.13 1.72
N GLY A 9 61.08 -18.13 0.86
CA GLY A 9 61.61 -18.27 -0.50
C GLY A 9 61.92 -16.88 -1.05
N THR A 10 63.04 -16.74 -1.75
CA THR A 10 63.39 -15.51 -2.47
C THR A 10 62.49 -15.44 -3.71
N TYR A 11 61.59 -14.47 -3.77
CA TYR A 11 60.85 -14.17 -5.00
C TYR A 11 61.63 -13.09 -5.75
N THR A 12 62.34 -13.51 -6.80
CA THR A 12 62.98 -12.58 -7.74
C THR A 12 61.98 -12.26 -8.83
N LYS A 13 61.43 -11.04 -8.82
CA LYS A 13 60.65 -10.52 -9.95
C LYS A 13 61.52 -9.61 -10.78
N ILE A 14 61.99 -10.13 -11.89
CA ILE A 14 62.60 -9.30 -12.94
C ILE A 14 61.49 -9.05 -13.95
N SER A 15 60.96 -7.83 -13.97
CA SER A 15 60.01 -7.40 -14.98
C SER A 15 60.63 -6.27 -15.79
N ALA A 16 61.07 -6.59 -17.01
CA ALA A 16 61.47 -5.62 -18.02
C ALA A 16 60.22 -5.02 -18.71
N GLY A 17 59.22 -4.62 -17.92
CA GLY A 17 57.93 -4.12 -18.40
C GLY A 17 56.77 -4.28 -17.41
N GLY A 18 55.59 -3.74 -17.78
CA GLY A 18 54.39 -3.75 -16.94
C GLY A 18 53.77 -5.13 -16.76
N HIS A 19 53.40 -5.48 -15.53
CA HIS A 19 52.62 -6.68 -15.21
C HIS A 19 51.40 -6.26 -14.36
N SER A 20 50.25 -6.91 -14.55
CA SER A 20 49.05 -6.69 -13.71
C SER A 20 48.83 -7.90 -12.82
N MET A 21 48.81 -7.71 -11.50
CA MET A 21 48.40 -8.74 -10.55
C MET A 21 46.97 -8.49 -10.10
N PHE A 22 46.14 -9.52 -10.16
CA PHE A 22 44.79 -9.50 -9.64
C PHE A 22 44.73 -10.39 -8.40
N ALA A 23 44.45 -9.81 -7.24
CA ALA A 23 44.19 -10.55 -6.00
C ALA A 23 42.81 -10.20 -5.47
N LYS A 24 42.05 -11.21 -5.05
CA LYS A 24 40.72 -11.04 -4.44
C LYS A 24 40.78 -10.62 -2.96
N GLU A 25 41.97 -10.62 -2.36
CA GLU A 25 42.22 -10.29 -0.94
C GLU A 25 43.49 -9.43 -0.80
N SER A 26 43.66 -8.74 0.34
CA SER A 26 44.83 -7.89 0.61
C SER A 26 46.13 -8.68 0.54
N ILE A 27 47.04 -8.25 -0.34
CA ILE A 27 48.43 -8.75 -0.36
C ILE A 27 49.17 -8.05 0.77
N ILE A 28 49.54 -8.77 1.83
CA ILE A 28 50.48 -8.28 2.85
C ILE A 28 51.84 -8.90 2.54
N SER A 29 52.77 -8.10 1.99
CA SER A 29 54.16 -8.50 1.81
C SER A 29 55.03 -7.93 2.93
N SER A 30 55.55 -8.79 3.80
CA SER A 30 56.63 -8.42 4.72
C SER A 30 57.94 -9.01 4.18
N ALA A 31 58.78 -8.19 3.55
CA ALA A 31 60.12 -8.59 3.14
C ALA A 31 61.10 -8.28 4.27
N GLY A 32 61.95 -9.24 4.64
CA GLY A 32 62.99 -9.05 5.68
C GLY A 32 64.16 -8.17 5.23
N LYS A 33 64.29 -7.91 3.92
CA LYS A 33 65.25 -6.96 3.35
C LYS A 33 64.67 -6.41 2.04
N MET A 34 64.67 -5.09 1.90
CA MET A 34 64.24 -4.37 0.70
C MET A 34 65.50 -3.93 -0.05
N ILE A 35 65.57 -4.21 -1.35
CA ILE A 35 66.55 -3.61 -2.26
C ILE A 35 65.73 -2.76 -3.22
N THR A 36 66.02 -1.46 -3.28
CA THR A 36 65.27 -0.49 -4.08
C THR A 36 66.23 0.11 -5.09
N GLU A 37 65.94 -0.03 -6.38
CA GLU A 37 66.56 0.76 -7.44
C GLU A 37 65.62 1.91 -7.83
N LYS A 38 66.19 3.10 -8.06
CA LYS A 38 65.43 4.31 -8.38
C LYS A 38 65.07 4.31 -9.87
N GLY A 39 63.79 4.12 -10.18
CA GLY A 39 63.24 4.41 -11.52
C GLY A 39 62.86 5.89 -11.66
N ASP A 40 62.78 6.39 -12.90
CA ASP A 40 62.53 7.81 -13.22
C ASP A 40 61.29 8.42 -12.54
N ASP A 41 61.39 9.71 -12.20
CA ASP A 41 60.52 10.47 -11.28
C ASP A 41 59.06 10.65 -11.74
N SER A 42 58.68 10.22 -12.94
CA SER A 42 57.29 10.27 -13.42
C SER A 42 56.71 8.87 -13.63
N GLY A 43 56.04 8.36 -12.60
CA GLY A 43 55.27 7.13 -12.72
C GLY A 43 54.25 7.23 -13.87
N LEU A 44 54.40 6.39 -14.90
CA LEU A 44 53.49 6.34 -16.04
C LEU A 44 52.19 5.60 -15.70
N LEU A 45 51.05 6.30 -15.79
CA LEU A 45 49.72 5.73 -15.58
C LEU A 45 49.19 5.09 -16.88
N TYR A 46 49.44 3.79 -17.08
CA TYR A 46 48.90 3.05 -18.22
C TYR A 46 47.45 2.58 -17.98
N THR A 47 46.51 3.52 -18.16
CA THR A 47 45.06 3.30 -18.38
C THR A 47 44.20 2.80 -17.21
N LYS A 48 42.91 3.17 -17.25
CA LYS A 48 41.88 2.70 -16.30
C LYS A 48 41.70 1.17 -16.42
N PRO A 49 41.44 0.42 -15.33
CA PRO A 49 41.29 -1.03 -15.38
C PRO A 49 40.25 -1.47 -16.42
N LYS A 50 40.66 -2.35 -17.34
CA LYS A 50 39.78 -2.97 -18.35
C LYS A 50 38.89 -4.04 -17.70
N THR A 51 37.73 -4.31 -18.30
CA THR A 51 36.82 -5.39 -17.89
C THR A 51 37.53 -6.76 -17.96
N PRO A 52 37.32 -7.68 -17.00
CA PRO A 52 37.95 -9.01 -17.03
C PRO A 52 37.66 -9.80 -18.32
N ALA A 53 38.59 -10.68 -18.71
CA ALA A 53 38.41 -11.57 -19.85
C ALA A 53 37.21 -12.52 -19.64
N LYS A 54 36.49 -12.83 -20.71
CA LYS A 54 35.35 -13.77 -20.67
C LYS A 54 35.82 -15.16 -20.23
N THR A 55 35.06 -15.79 -19.35
CA THR A 55 35.27 -17.19 -18.93
C THR A 55 34.03 -18.03 -19.27
N GLU A 56 34.13 -19.36 -19.15
CA GLU A 56 32.97 -20.27 -19.28
C GLU A 56 32.04 -20.26 -18.05
N ARG A 57 32.37 -19.46 -17.04
CA ARG A 57 31.60 -19.35 -15.80
C ARG A 57 30.29 -18.61 -16.03
N ILE A 58 29.19 -19.24 -15.65
CA ILE A 58 27.86 -18.63 -15.60
C ILE A 58 27.60 -18.14 -14.18
N ILE A 59 27.23 -16.87 -14.05
CA ILE A 59 26.91 -16.24 -12.76
C ILE A 59 25.39 -16.08 -12.66
N ASP A 60 24.78 -16.53 -11.56
CA ASP A 60 23.36 -16.25 -11.29
C ASP A 60 23.25 -15.13 -10.24
N ILE A 61 22.37 -14.16 -10.47
CA ILE A 61 22.08 -13.08 -9.52
C ILE A 61 20.58 -13.02 -9.25
N ILE A 62 20.18 -13.30 -8.01
CA ILE A 62 18.83 -13.02 -7.51
C ILE A 62 18.77 -11.57 -7.02
N MET A 63 17.76 -10.83 -7.44
CA MET A 63 17.51 -9.46 -7.03
C MET A 63 16.08 -9.30 -6.50
N PHE A 64 15.95 -8.81 -5.27
CA PHE A 64 14.68 -8.48 -4.66
C PHE A 64 14.27 -7.03 -4.94
N VAL A 65 13.03 -6.84 -5.36
CA VAL A 65 12.41 -5.54 -5.64
C VAL A 65 11.15 -5.43 -4.80
N ALA A 66 11.26 -4.72 -3.67
CA ALA A 66 10.17 -4.60 -2.70
C ALA A 66 8.96 -3.86 -3.29
N GLY A 67 7.76 -4.26 -2.85
CA GLY A 67 6.57 -3.43 -2.94
C GLY A 67 6.57 -2.35 -1.85
N THR A 68 5.46 -1.64 -1.70
CA THR A 68 5.29 -0.70 -0.58
C THR A 68 4.81 -1.44 0.68
N THR A 69 5.37 -1.10 1.85
CA THR A 69 4.82 -1.52 3.16
C THR A 69 3.49 -0.83 3.48
N ASP A 70 3.12 0.17 2.68
CA ASP A 70 1.99 1.05 2.86
C ASP A 70 1.18 1.18 1.56
N PRO A 71 0.50 0.12 1.10
CA PRO A 71 -0.22 0.09 -0.19
C PRO A 71 -1.38 1.08 -0.26
N VAL A 72 -1.78 1.63 0.88
CA VAL A 72 -2.84 2.64 1.01
C VAL A 72 -2.28 4.04 1.28
N ASN A 73 -0.96 4.22 1.32
CA ASN A 73 -0.27 5.46 1.70
C ASN A 73 -0.90 6.08 2.95
N THR A 74 -0.64 5.54 4.13
CA THR A 74 -1.09 6.02 5.44
C THR A 74 0.00 6.72 6.25
N THR A 75 1.28 6.49 5.93
CA THR A 75 2.45 6.92 6.71
C THR A 75 3.21 8.08 6.07
N GLY A 76 3.13 8.26 4.75
CA GLY A 76 3.82 9.35 4.03
C GLY A 76 5.35 9.31 4.13
N GLU A 77 5.94 8.15 4.45
CA GLU A 77 7.39 7.97 4.59
C GLU A 77 8.03 7.62 3.24
N LYS A 78 9.23 8.16 2.95
CA LYS A 78 10.03 7.78 1.77
C LYS A 78 10.80 6.48 2.01
N HIS A 79 11.13 5.76 0.93
CA HIS A 79 11.91 4.52 0.94
C HIS A 79 11.25 3.35 1.66
N GLN A 80 9.92 3.30 1.75
CA GLN A 80 9.20 2.18 2.38
C GLN A 80 9.43 0.84 1.67
N ALA A 81 9.69 0.89 0.36
CA ALA A 81 10.12 -0.27 -0.41
C ALA A 81 11.63 -0.50 -0.25
N ASN A 82 12.05 -1.07 0.88
CA ASN A 82 13.47 -1.34 1.20
C ASN A 82 13.69 -2.77 1.74
N THR A 83 14.93 -3.09 2.09
CA THR A 83 15.33 -4.40 2.63
C THR A 83 14.53 -4.88 3.85
N ASN A 84 14.12 -3.97 4.74
CA ASN A 84 13.32 -4.32 5.93
C ASN A 84 11.96 -4.91 5.57
N TYR A 85 11.42 -4.55 4.40
CA TYR A 85 10.21 -5.13 3.81
C TYR A 85 10.22 -6.67 3.86
N TRP A 86 11.37 -7.24 3.55
CA TRP A 86 11.55 -8.69 3.40
C TRP A 86 11.88 -9.40 4.71
N ARG A 87 12.34 -8.67 5.74
CA ARG A 87 12.93 -9.26 6.95
C ARG A 87 11.90 -9.84 7.92
N ASN A 88 10.66 -9.34 7.87
CA ASN A 88 9.54 -9.73 8.75
C ASN A 88 10.00 -10.11 10.16
N LYS A 89 10.48 -9.11 10.92
CA LYS A 89 11.14 -9.33 12.20
C LYS A 89 10.19 -9.99 13.22
N ASN A 90 10.73 -10.88 14.04
CA ASN A 90 9.98 -11.54 15.12
C ASN A 90 9.77 -10.59 16.32
N LYS A 91 9.04 -11.04 17.35
CA LYS A 91 8.78 -10.26 18.59
C LYS A 91 10.05 -9.82 19.35
N LYS A 92 11.23 -10.36 19.01
CA LYS A 92 12.53 -10.00 19.58
C LYS A 92 13.36 -9.12 18.64
N ASP A 93 12.72 -8.52 17.63
CA ASP A 93 13.36 -7.68 16.60
C ASP A 93 14.43 -8.42 15.76
N GLN A 94 14.37 -9.76 15.70
CA GLN A 94 15.28 -10.57 14.88
C GLN A 94 14.63 -10.96 13.55
N ASP A 95 15.40 -10.97 12.46
CA ASP A 95 14.94 -11.43 11.15
C ASP A 95 14.30 -12.82 11.24
N SER A 96 13.12 -12.98 10.61
CA SER A 96 12.46 -14.28 10.56
C SER A 96 13.29 -15.25 9.72
N LYS A 97 13.62 -16.41 10.31
CA LYS A 97 14.34 -17.50 9.64
C LYS A 97 13.46 -18.36 8.72
N VAL A 98 12.16 -18.08 8.67
CA VAL A 98 11.16 -18.91 7.97
C VAL A 98 10.42 -18.17 6.87
N ASN A 99 10.67 -16.87 6.70
CA ASN A 99 10.01 -16.09 5.65
C ASN A 99 10.61 -16.36 4.25
N PHE A 100 9.94 -15.83 3.22
CA PHE A 100 10.34 -16.03 1.81
C PHE A 100 11.81 -15.66 1.58
N TRP A 101 12.26 -14.52 2.09
CA TRP A 101 13.62 -14.00 1.87
C TRP A 101 14.70 -14.84 2.53
N ALA A 102 14.50 -15.24 3.79
CA ALA A 102 15.44 -16.11 4.50
C ALA A 102 15.59 -17.46 3.80
N LYS A 103 14.49 -18.02 3.30
CA LYS A 103 14.49 -19.30 2.60
C LYS A 103 15.10 -19.24 1.21
N VAL A 104 14.96 -18.13 0.49
CA VAL A 104 15.72 -17.91 -0.76
C VAL A 104 17.23 -17.84 -0.46
N LYS A 105 17.64 -17.25 0.67
CA LYS A 105 19.06 -17.25 1.07
C LYS A 105 19.63 -18.64 1.35
N ASP A 106 18.80 -19.58 1.82
CA ASP A 106 19.19 -20.98 2.01
C ASP A 106 19.57 -21.67 0.67
N LEU A 107 19.22 -21.09 -0.49
CA LEU A 107 19.61 -21.59 -1.81
C LEU A 107 21.07 -21.29 -2.18
N LYS A 108 21.64 -20.19 -1.67
CA LYS A 108 22.98 -19.73 -2.03
C LYS A 108 24.07 -20.83 -1.99
N PRO A 109 24.23 -21.60 -0.90
CA PRO A 109 25.30 -22.61 -0.83
C PRO A 109 25.05 -23.84 -1.72
N GLN A 110 23.86 -24.00 -2.29
CA GLN A 110 23.47 -25.16 -3.12
C GLN A 110 23.98 -25.04 -4.58
N TYR A 111 24.50 -23.88 -4.97
CA TYR A 111 24.93 -23.57 -6.34
C TYR A 111 26.34 -22.98 -6.35
N LEU A 112 27.08 -23.19 -7.44
CA LEU A 112 28.51 -22.81 -7.50
C LEU A 112 28.72 -21.30 -7.53
N ASP A 113 27.80 -20.55 -8.15
CA ASP A 113 27.96 -19.11 -8.37
C ASP A 113 26.65 -18.33 -8.31
N LEU A 114 25.90 -18.57 -7.23
CA LEU A 114 24.64 -17.89 -6.94
C LEU A 114 24.87 -16.71 -6.00
N HIS A 115 24.56 -15.52 -6.49
CA HIS A 115 24.53 -14.28 -5.73
C HIS A 115 23.09 -13.91 -5.39
N ILE A 116 22.87 -13.43 -4.18
CA ILE A 116 21.55 -13.00 -3.72
C ILE A 116 21.70 -11.59 -3.18
N GLU A 117 21.08 -10.65 -3.90
CA GLU A 117 21.04 -9.25 -3.57
C GLU A 117 19.65 -8.87 -3.08
N GLY A 118 19.60 -8.40 -1.84
CA GLY A 118 18.38 -7.92 -1.22
C GLY A 118 18.68 -6.98 -0.07
N SER A 119 19.83 -6.29 -0.12
CA SER A 119 20.33 -5.40 0.92
C SER A 119 20.39 -3.95 0.44
N PHE A 120 20.65 -3.72 -0.85
CA PHE A 120 21.00 -2.40 -1.36
C PHE A 120 19.90 -1.67 -2.13
N PHE A 121 18.87 -2.37 -2.63
CA PHE A 121 17.83 -1.73 -3.45
C PHE A 121 16.72 -1.14 -2.59
N SER A 122 16.41 0.14 -2.79
CA SER A 122 15.21 0.78 -2.24
C SER A 122 14.63 1.82 -3.21
N TRP A 123 13.32 2.05 -3.10
CA TRP A 123 12.62 3.10 -3.84
C TRP A 123 11.43 3.64 -3.03
N SER A 124 10.77 4.69 -3.51
CA SER A 124 9.67 5.36 -2.79
C SER A 124 8.58 4.39 -2.37
N GLY A 125 8.19 3.47 -3.27
CA GLY A 125 7.02 2.61 -3.09
C GLY A 125 5.72 3.24 -3.61
N ASP A 126 5.80 4.46 -4.15
CA ASP A 126 4.64 5.21 -4.60
C ASP A 126 3.94 4.53 -5.79
N ASN A 127 2.61 4.54 -5.75
CA ASN A 127 1.78 4.03 -6.84
C ASN A 127 1.62 5.06 -7.97
N ASN A 128 2.73 5.53 -8.53
CA ASN A 128 2.74 6.44 -9.69
C ASN A 128 3.69 5.93 -10.79
N THR A 129 3.51 6.42 -12.01
CA THR A 129 4.28 5.97 -13.18
C THR A 129 5.75 6.42 -13.12
N GLU A 130 5.98 7.66 -12.70
CA GLU A 130 7.30 8.31 -12.69
C GLU A 130 8.28 7.65 -11.72
N GLU A 131 7.85 7.40 -10.48
CA GLU A 131 8.64 6.75 -9.44
C GLU A 131 9.02 5.33 -9.81
N ARG A 132 8.13 4.61 -10.53
CA ARG A 132 8.45 3.29 -11.08
C ARG A 132 9.57 3.36 -12.13
N ASN A 133 9.61 4.41 -12.95
CA ASN A 133 10.69 4.63 -13.93
C ASN A 133 12.01 5.02 -13.25
N ILE A 134 11.96 5.90 -12.25
CA ILE A 134 13.13 6.27 -11.43
C ILE A 134 13.70 5.04 -10.73
N ALA A 135 12.84 4.19 -10.15
CA ALA A 135 13.23 2.95 -9.50
C ALA A 135 13.93 1.99 -10.48
N ALA A 136 13.42 1.86 -11.71
CA ALA A 136 14.04 1.05 -12.76
C ALA A 136 15.44 1.56 -13.15
N ALA A 137 15.61 2.89 -13.28
CA ALA A 137 16.91 3.49 -13.57
C ALA A 137 17.92 3.26 -12.42
N ARG A 138 17.48 3.41 -11.16
CA ARG A 138 18.29 3.09 -9.98
C ARG A 138 18.67 1.62 -9.90
N LEU A 139 17.76 0.72 -10.32
CA LEU A 139 18.04 -0.71 -10.36
C LEU A 139 19.14 -1.03 -11.38
N LEU A 140 19.11 -0.40 -12.56
CA LEU A 140 20.17 -0.52 -13.56
C LEU A 140 21.51 0.02 -13.05
N ASP A 141 21.53 1.21 -12.43
CA ASP A 141 22.75 1.75 -11.80
C ASP A 141 23.34 0.77 -10.79
N LEU A 142 22.52 0.24 -9.89
CA LEU A 142 22.95 -0.72 -8.86
C LEU A 142 23.62 -1.93 -9.50
N PHE A 143 22.99 -2.53 -10.51
CA PHE A 143 23.55 -3.67 -11.24
C PHE A 143 24.91 -3.34 -11.87
N LEU A 144 25.00 -2.21 -12.58
CA LEU A 144 26.22 -1.81 -13.29
C LEU A 144 27.36 -1.41 -12.34
N ARG A 145 27.04 -0.90 -11.15
CA ARG A 145 28.00 -0.47 -10.13
C ARG A 145 28.51 -1.63 -9.30
N VAL A 146 27.62 -2.48 -8.78
CA VAL A 146 27.96 -3.61 -7.90
C VAL A 146 28.64 -4.73 -8.69
N TYR A 147 28.16 -5.03 -9.89
CA TYR A 147 28.65 -6.14 -10.71
C TYR A 147 29.48 -5.67 -11.91
N LYS A 148 30.16 -4.53 -11.77
CA LYS A 148 30.95 -3.90 -12.84
C LYS A 148 32.02 -4.81 -13.45
N PHE A 149 32.53 -5.77 -12.69
CA PHE A 149 33.57 -6.71 -13.12
C PHE A 149 33.00 -7.91 -13.90
N TRP A 150 31.68 -8.05 -14.03
CA TRP A 150 31.04 -9.17 -14.72
C TRP A 150 30.42 -8.78 -16.07
N LYS A 151 30.66 -7.55 -16.53
CA LYS A 151 30.10 -7.04 -17.80
C LYS A 151 30.50 -7.85 -19.03
N ASN A 152 31.60 -8.61 -18.97
CA ASN A 152 32.05 -9.51 -20.04
C ASN A 152 31.73 -11.00 -19.76
N GLN A 153 31.07 -11.32 -18.64
CA GLN A 153 30.70 -12.69 -18.27
C GLN A 153 29.26 -12.98 -18.64
N GLU A 154 28.92 -14.27 -18.75
CA GLU A 154 27.53 -14.69 -18.84
C GLU A 154 26.85 -14.54 -17.48
N VAL A 155 25.81 -13.72 -17.41
CA VAL A 155 25.08 -13.44 -16.18
C VAL A 155 23.59 -13.67 -16.39
N ASN A 156 23.02 -14.53 -15.55
CA ASN A 156 21.59 -14.75 -15.47
C ASN A 156 21.00 -13.95 -14.32
N LEU A 157 20.05 -13.07 -14.64
CA LEU A 157 19.29 -12.31 -13.66
C LEU A 157 18.01 -13.05 -13.30
N HIS A 158 17.74 -13.14 -11.99
CA HIS A 158 16.55 -13.73 -11.40
C HIS A 158 15.86 -12.67 -10.55
N LEU A 159 14.81 -12.06 -11.08
CA LEU A 159 14.18 -10.89 -10.47
C LEU A 159 12.97 -11.33 -9.65
N ILE A 160 12.86 -10.86 -8.40
CA ILE A 160 11.73 -11.17 -7.50
C ILE A 160 11.08 -9.85 -7.10
N GLY A 161 9.85 -9.62 -7.57
CA GLY A 161 9.09 -8.41 -7.29
C GLY A 161 7.84 -8.71 -6.49
N HIS A 162 7.56 -7.95 -5.43
CA HIS A 162 6.26 -7.96 -4.77
C HIS A 162 5.44 -6.73 -5.12
N SER A 163 4.12 -6.89 -5.30
CA SER A 163 3.20 -5.80 -5.62
C SER A 163 3.74 -4.96 -6.79
N HIS A 164 3.81 -3.64 -6.66
CA HIS A 164 4.40 -2.73 -7.65
C HIS A 164 5.90 -2.91 -7.89
N GLY A 165 6.65 -3.59 -7.01
CA GLY A 165 8.02 -4.01 -7.28
C GLY A 165 8.13 -4.92 -8.51
N GLY A 166 7.08 -5.70 -8.81
CA GLY A 166 6.99 -6.42 -10.08
C GLY A 166 6.81 -5.50 -11.30
N ASN A 167 6.11 -4.37 -11.14
CA ASN A 167 5.98 -3.38 -12.21
C ASN A 167 7.29 -2.59 -12.41
N VAL A 168 8.07 -2.35 -11.36
CA VAL A 168 9.44 -1.81 -11.46
C VAL A 168 10.33 -2.77 -12.25
N ILE A 169 10.21 -4.09 -12.04
CA ILE A 169 10.90 -5.08 -12.87
C ILE A 169 10.51 -4.93 -14.34
N ASN A 170 9.22 -4.77 -14.65
CA ASN A 170 8.77 -4.57 -16.02
C ASN A 170 9.37 -3.28 -16.62
N GLN A 171 9.37 -2.16 -15.88
CA GLN A 171 10.05 -0.93 -16.33
C GLN A 171 11.56 -1.11 -16.52
N PHE A 172 12.20 -1.89 -15.64
CA PHE A 172 13.60 -2.24 -15.79
C PHE A 172 13.84 -3.02 -17.09
N THR A 173 12.98 -3.98 -17.45
CA THR A 173 13.10 -4.70 -18.73
C THR A 173 12.98 -3.79 -19.95
N GLU A 174 12.09 -2.80 -19.89
CA GLU A 174 11.93 -1.79 -20.96
C GLU A 174 13.16 -0.89 -21.08
N LEU A 175 13.74 -0.50 -19.94
CA LEU A 175 14.96 0.32 -19.90
C LEU A 175 16.16 -0.42 -20.50
N ILE A 176 16.44 -1.65 -20.04
CA ILE A 176 17.61 -2.43 -20.51
C ILE A 176 17.50 -2.87 -21.98
N ALA A 177 16.29 -2.87 -22.54
CA ALA A 177 16.08 -3.09 -23.97
C ALA A 177 16.79 -2.02 -24.82
N LYS A 178 16.84 -0.79 -24.32
CA LYS A 178 17.30 0.41 -25.03
C LYS A 178 18.67 0.91 -24.52
N ASP A 179 19.02 0.66 -23.26
CA ASP A 179 20.25 1.19 -22.68
C ASP A 179 21.50 0.44 -23.19
N ALA A 180 22.35 1.15 -23.92
CA ALA A 180 23.59 0.61 -24.49
C ALA A 180 24.64 0.20 -23.43
N LYS A 181 24.52 0.69 -22.18
CA LYS A 181 25.40 0.30 -21.07
C LYS A 181 25.06 -1.08 -20.52
N TYR A 182 23.86 -1.60 -20.80
CA TYR A 182 23.46 -2.93 -20.36
C TYR A 182 24.30 -4.01 -21.08
N PRO A 183 25.01 -4.88 -20.35
CA PRO A 183 25.90 -5.84 -20.99
C PRO A 183 25.16 -6.85 -21.88
N LYS A 184 25.68 -7.09 -23.09
CA LYS A 184 25.05 -7.98 -24.08
C LYS A 184 24.92 -9.42 -23.59
N THR A 185 25.85 -9.86 -22.75
CA THR A 185 25.91 -11.23 -22.19
C THR A 185 25.01 -11.44 -20.98
N TRP A 186 24.34 -10.39 -20.49
CA TRP A 186 23.43 -10.49 -19.36
C TRP A 186 22.01 -10.73 -19.87
N LYS A 187 21.28 -11.64 -19.22
CA LYS A 187 19.91 -12.02 -19.60
C LYS A 187 19.05 -12.23 -18.36
N VAL A 188 17.77 -11.87 -18.46
CA VAL A 188 16.78 -12.20 -17.41
C VAL A 188 16.27 -13.62 -17.64
N LYS A 189 16.57 -14.54 -16.71
CA LYS A 189 16.28 -15.97 -16.84
C LYS A 189 15.09 -16.44 -15.99
N SER A 190 14.73 -15.68 -14.96
CA SER A 190 13.42 -15.83 -14.32
C SER A 190 12.89 -14.53 -13.72
N ILE A 191 11.57 -14.41 -13.68
CA ILE A 191 10.88 -13.35 -12.91
C ILE A 191 9.87 -14.02 -11.99
N THR A 192 9.94 -13.72 -10.69
CA THR A 192 8.95 -14.12 -9.70
C THR A 192 8.11 -12.91 -9.32
N TYR A 193 6.84 -12.95 -9.67
CA TYR A 193 5.84 -11.97 -9.26
C TYR A 193 5.12 -12.47 -8.00
N LEU A 194 5.17 -11.67 -6.95
CA LEU A 194 4.48 -11.92 -5.69
C LEU A 194 3.35 -10.90 -5.56
N SER A 195 2.10 -11.31 -5.81
CA SER A 195 0.93 -10.42 -5.76
C SER A 195 1.06 -9.16 -6.64
N THR A 196 1.77 -9.23 -7.77
CA THR A 196 1.97 -8.08 -8.66
C THR A 196 0.71 -7.79 -9.48
N PRO A 197 0.18 -6.55 -9.47
CA PRO A 197 -0.91 -6.18 -10.38
C PRO A 197 -0.41 -6.06 -11.82
N PHE A 198 -1.05 -6.81 -12.73
CA PHE A 198 -0.75 -6.79 -14.16
C PHE A 198 -1.67 -5.83 -14.90
N PHE A 199 -1.17 -4.61 -15.10
CA PHE A 199 -1.77 -3.54 -15.91
C PHE A 199 -2.04 -3.98 -17.36
N GLN A 200 -3.16 -3.56 -17.94
CA GLN A 200 -3.47 -3.91 -19.34
C GLN A 200 -2.76 -2.99 -20.35
N LYS A 201 -2.44 -1.75 -19.96
CA LYS A 201 -1.82 -0.75 -20.85
C LYS A 201 -0.43 -0.35 -20.36
N LYS A 202 -0.29 -0.01 -19.08
CA LYS A 202 0.98 0.44 -18.50
C LYS A 202 1.86 -0.74 -18.10
N HIS A 203 3.14 -0.47 -17.85
CA HIS A 203 4.06 -1.42 -17.22
C HIS A 203 4.13 -2.81 -17.84
N GLN A 204 4.10 -2.89 -19.16
CA GLN A 204 4.23 -4.14 -19.90
C GLN A 204 5.65 -4.71 -19.76
N LEU A 205 5.76 -6.04 -19.73
CA LEU A 205 7.04 -6.74 -19.75
C LEU A 205 7.68 -6.63 -21.14
N ASN A 206 8.94 -6.18 -21.22
CA ASN A 206 9.69 -6.15 -22.48
C ASN A 206 10.50 -7.44 -22.66
N HIS A 207 10.31 -8.13 -23.79
CA HIS A 207 10.84 -9.47 -24.04
C HIS A 207 12.30 -9.52 -24.52
N SER A 208 12.86 -8.40 -24.99
CA SER A 208 14.10 -8.37 -25.79
C SER A 208 15.38 -8.81 -25.06
N LYS A 209 15.44 -8.63 -23.73
CA LYS A 209 16.59 -9.01 -22.90
C LYS A 209 16.30 -10.19 -21.97
N LEU A 210 15.13 -10.81 -22.10
CA LEU A 210 14.89 -12.09 -21.44
C LEU A 210 15.60 -13.21 -22.18
N HIS A 211 15.98 -14.23 -21.44
CA HIS A 211 16.43 -15.50 -21.99
C HIS A 211 15.24 -16.19 -22.68
N SER A 212 15.47 -16.92 -23.78
CA SER A 212 14.40 -17.60 -24.53
C SER A 212 13.62 -18.62 -23.69
N LYS A 213 14.29 -19.22 -22.71
CA LYS A 213 13.71 -20.12 -21.69
C LYS A 213 13.39 -19.42 -20.37
N CYS A 214 13.11 -18.11 -20.39
CA CYS A 214 12.81 -17.39 -19.15
C CYS A 214 11.56 -17.96 -18.47
N LYS A 215 11.66 -18.21 -17.17
CA LYS A 215 10.56 -18.71 -16.34
C LYS A 215 9.83 -17.56 -15.65
N ILE A 216 8.52 -17.48 -15.84
CA ILE A 216 7.65 -16.58 -15.09
C ILE A 216 7.01 -17.37 -13.96
N ILE A 217 7.22 -16.95 -12.72
CA ILE A 217 6.62 -17.58 -11.54
C ILE A 217 5.63 -16.58 -10.96
N ASN A 218 4.33 -16.90 -10.97
CA ASN A 218 3.29 -15.98 -10.51
C ASN A 218 2.62 -16.52 -9.24
N VAL A 219 2.87 -15.86 -8.11
CA VAL A 219 2.23 -16.18 -6.83
C VAL A 219 1.07 -15.23 -6.61
N TYR A 220 -0.14 -15.77 -6.44
CA TYR A 220 -1.36 -14.97 -6.34
C TYR A 220 -2.37 -15.54 -5.34
N ASN A 221 -3.15 -14.64 -4.77
CA ASN A 221 -4.27 -14.94 -3.88
C ASN A 221 -5.56 -14.36 -4.46
N GLU A 222 -6.56 -15.19 -4.73
CA GLU A 222 -7.86 -14.73 -5.24
C GLU A 222 -8.62 -13.77 -4.30
N TYR A 223 -8.25 -13.67 -3.01
CA TYR A 223 -8.79 -12.68 -2.07
C TYR A 223 -8.08 -11.31 -2.14
N ASP A 224 -6.99 -11.20 -2.88
CA ASP A 224 -6.19 -9.99 -2.98
C ASP A 224 -6.96 -8.88 -3.70
N LEU A 225 -7.54 -7.96 -2.91
CA LEU A 225 -8.29 -6.81 -3.42
C LEU A 225 -7.36 -5.79 -4.09
N THR A 226 -6.10 -5.72 -3.64
CA THR A 226 -5.13 -4.76 -4.16
C THR A 226 -4.76 -5.08 -5.59
N GLN A 227 -4.42 -6.34 -5.86
CA GLN A 227 -4.03 -6.82 -7.18
C GLN A 227 -5.17 -6.77 -8.22
N GLN A 228 -6.42 -6.80 -7.75
CA GLN A 228 -7.61 -6.96 -8.60
C GLN A 228 -8.47 -5.71 -8.76
N LEU A 229 -8.26 -4.68 -7.93
CA LEU A 229 -9.07 -3.46 -7.94
C LEU A 229 -8.28 -2.21 -7.54
N ILE A 230 -7.65 -2.19 -6.36
CA ILE A 230 -7.06 -0.94 -5.84
C ILE A 230 -5.92 -0.47 -6.75
N ALA A 231 -5.12 -1.39 -7.27
CA ALA A 231 -4.04 -1.07 -8.19
C ALA A 231 -4.51 -0.54 -9.56
N ASP A 232 -5.81 -0.63 -9.89
CA ASP A 232 -6.36 0.01 -11.09
C ASP A 232 -6.10 1.52 -11.06
N PHE A 233 -6.14 2.11 -9.87
CA PHE A 233 -5.98 3.54 -9.64
C PHE A 233 -4.50 3.84 -9.38
N SER A 234 -3.77 4.27 -10.41
CA SER A 234 -2.45 4.88 -10.22
C SER A 234 -2.65 6.30 -9.72
N LEU A 235 -2.11 6.61 -8.54
CA LEU A 235 -2.35 7.87 -7.84
C LEU A 235 -1.24 8.87 -8.15
N VAL A 236 -1.56 10.16 -8.11
CA VAL A 236 -0.54 11.21 -7.98
C VAL A 236 0.11 11.08 -6.61
N ASN A 237 1.36 11.52 -6.45
CA ASN A 237 2.10 11.36 -5.20
C ASN A 237 1.29 11.88 -3.99
N LEU A 238 0.85 10.95 -3.12
CA LEU A 238 0.01 11.23 -1.95
C LEU A 238 0.80 11.69 -0.73
N GLU A 239 2.14 11.64 -0.76
CA GLU A 239 3.03 11.98 0.36
C GLU A 239 2.72 13.38 0.92
N GLY A 240 2.59 14.37 0.03
CA GLY A 240 2.30 15.75 0.41
C GLY A 240 0.92 15.92 1.05
N LEU A 241 -0.03 15.07 0.67
CA LEU A 241 -1.38 15.08 1.24
C LEU A 241 -1.31 14.51 2.67
N LEU A 242 -0.76 13.33 2.84
CA LEU A 242 -0.81 12.59 4.11
C LEU A 242 0.01 13.22 5.24
N LYS A 243 1.17 13.83 4.92
CA LYS A 243 1.98 14.55 5.92
C LYS A 243 1.23 15.71 6.60
N SER A 244 0.20 16.22 5.95
CA SER A 244 -0.60 17.31 6.48
C SER A 244 -1.74 16.85 7.40
N PHE A 245 -2.04 15.55 7.45
CA PHE A 245 -3.09 15.02 8.33
C PHE A 245 -2.54 14.78 9.74
N GLU A 246 -2.97 15.58 10.70
CA GLU A 246 -2.57 15.41 12.10
C GLU A 246 -3.37 14.30 12.79
N MET A 247 -2.97 13.04 12.56
CA MET A 247 -3.60 11.85 13.15
C MET A 247 -3.82 11.97 14.67
N LYS A 248 -2.85 12.54 15.41
CA LYS A 248 -2.97 12.72 16.86
C LYS A 248 -4.15 13.62 17.27
N LYS A 249 -4.42 14.69 16.51
CA LYS A 249 -5.53 15.61 16.79
C LYS A 249 -6.87 15.00 16.39
N PHE A 250 -6.91 14.29 15.26
CA PHE A 250 -8.09 13.50 14.86
C PHE A 250 -8.42 12.42 15.90
N ASP A 251 -7.41 11.65 16.35
CA ASP A 251 -7.55 10.60 17.37
C ASP A 251 -7.98 11.17 18.72
N LYS A 252 -7.53 12.38 19.08
CA LYS A 252 -8.03 13.09 20.26
C LYS A 252 -9.54 13.35 20.16
N GLY A 253 -10.03 13.81 19.01
CA GLY A 253 -11.47 13.99 18.78
C GLY A 253 -12.25 12.67 18.90
N ILE A 254 -11.74 11.58 18.33
CA ILE A 254 -12.32 10.24 18.45
C ILE A 254 -12.30 9.75 19.91
N ALA A 255 -11.22 9.99 20.65
CA ALA A 255 -11.10 9.64 22.06
C ALA A 255 -12.12 10.42 22.91
N THR A 256 -12.28 11.72 22.65
CA THR A 256 -13.32 12.55 23.27
C THR A 256 -14.70 11.93 23.06
N MET A 257 -15.05 11.59 21.81
CA MET A 257 -16.33 10.94 21.47
C MET A 257 -16.52 9.59 22.17
N LYS A 258 -15.50 8.73 22.19
CA LYS A 258 -15.56 7.41 22.86
C LYS A 258 -15.70 7.50 24.37
N SER A 259 -15.24 8.59 24.96
CA SER A 259 -15.34 8.82 26.40
C SER A 259 -16.68 9.42 26.84
N VAL A 260 -17.64 9.62 25.91
CA VAL A 260 -19.00 10.07 26.23
C VAL A 260 -19.77 8.93 26.90
N GLU A 261 -20.35 9.22 28.06
CA GLU A 261 -21.23 8.27 28.76
C GLU A 261 -22.67 8.38 28.23
N ALA A 262 -22.94 7.74 27.07
CA ALA A 262 -24.22 7.84 26.35
C ALA A 262 -25.45 7.43 27.19
N ASP A 263 -25.26 6.57 28.20
CA ASP A 263 -26.31 6.15 29.12
C ASP A 263 -26.80 7.29 30.01
N LEU A 264 -25.94 8.25 30.38
CA LEU A 264 -26.35 9.42 31.17
C LEU A 264 -27.30 10.31 30.37
N ILE A 265 -27.01 10.50 29.08
CA ILE A 265 -27.87 11.23 28.14
C ILE A 265 -29.21 10.50 27.99
N THR A 266 -29.16 9.20 27.72
CA THR A 266 -30.36 8.39 27.45
C THR A 266 -31.26 8.29 28.69
N SER A 267 -30.66 8.10 29.87
CA SER A 267 -31.36 8.03 31.16
C SER A 267 -32.08 9.34 31.49
N TYR A 268 -31.46 10.49 31.20
CA TYR A 268 -32.11 11.79 31.37
C TYR A 268 -33.29 11.98 30.40
N LEU A 269 -33.10 11.66 29.11
CA LEU A 269 -34.12 11.87 28.09
C LEU A 269 -35.34 10.97 28.27
N LYS A 270 -35.13 9.69 28.62
CA LYS A 270 -36.22 8.72 28.83
C LYS A 270 -36.83 8.78 30.23
N GLY A 271 -36.06 9.21 31.23
CA GLY A 271 -36.47 9.21 32.62
C GLY A 271 -37.21 10.46 33.09
N TRP A 272 -37.65 10.40 34.34
CA TRP A 272 -38.15 11.55 35.10
C TRP A 272 -37.04 12.59 35.30
N TYR A 273 -37.44 13.87 35.27
CA TYR A 273 -36.52 14.98 35.48
C TYR A 273 -35.86 14.90 36.85
N SER A 274 -34.53 15.09 36.87
CA SER A 274 -33.73 15.30 38.07
C SER A 274 -32.60 16.23 37.67
N GLU A 275 -32.40 17.31 38.41
CA GLU A 275 -31.38 18.31 38.11
C GLU A 275 -29.97 17.69 38.04
N LYS A 276 -29.64 16.77 38.96
CA LYS A 276 -28.38 16.01 38.94
C LYS A 276 -28.22 15.20 37.65
N LYS A 277 -29.26 14.49 37.21
CA LYS A 277 -29.23 13.72 35.95
C LYS A 277 -29.09 14.64 34.74
N ALA A 278 -29.80 15.77 34.77
CA ALA A 278 -29.78 16.75 33.69
C ALA A 278 -28.39 17.38 33.56
N ILE A 279 -27.76 17.84 34.65
CA ILE A 279 -26.40 18.40 34.63
C ILE A 279 -25.38 17.41 34.05
N LEU A 280 -25.44 16.14 34.47
CA LEU A 280 -24.56 15.09 33.95
C LEU A 280 -24.79 14.86 32.45
N ALA A 281 -26.05 14.73 32.03
CA ALA A 281 -26.39 14.61 30.62
C ALA A 281 -25.92 15.82 29.79
N TRP A 282 -26.03 17.04 30.33
CA TRP A 282 -25.59 18.28 29.68
C TRP A 282 -24.08 18.27 29.42
N ARG A 283 -23.30 17.84 30.43
CA ARG A 283 -21.85 17.69 30.32
C ARG A 283 -21.48 16.70 29.22
N GLU A 284 -22.11 15.53 29.21
CA GLU A 284 -21.84 14.50 28.19
C GLU A 284 -22.27 14.95 26.78
N MET A 285 -23.34 15.73 26.67
CA MET A 285 -23.76 16.31 25.39
C MET A 285 -22.76 17.36 24.89
N SER A 286 -22.31 18.27 25.77
CA SER A 286 -21.24 19.22 25.47
C SER A 286 -19.98 18.52 24.97
N LYS A 287 -19.60 17.42 25.63
CA LYS A 287 -18.44 16.60 25.29
C LYS A 287 -18.59 15.90 23.93
N THR A 288 -19.78 15.42 23.60
CA THR A 288 -20.10 14.85 22.27
C THR A 288 -19.82 15.88 21.17
N PHE A 289 -20.37 17.08 21.30
CA PHE A 289 -20.21 18.11 20.28
C PHE A 289 -18.79 18.70 20.22
N LEU A 290 -18.06 18.70 21.35
CA LEU A 290 -16.62 18.99 21.36
C LEU A 290 -15.82 17.99 20.51
N GLY A 291 -16.08 16.70 20.69
CA GLY A 291 -15.43 15.64 19.92
C GLY A 291 -15.71 15.75 18.43
N LEU A 292 -16.98 15.94 18.04
CA LEU A 292 -17.37 16.17 16.64
C LEU A 292 -16.71 17.41 16.04
N ASN A 293 -16.63 18.50 16.80
CA ASN A 293 -15.97 19.72 16.37
C ASN A 293 -14.48 19.49 16.11
N GLN A 294 -13.76 18.88 17.07
CA GLN A 294 -12.33 18.54 16.94
C GLN A 294 -12.04 17.70 15.70
N ILE A 295 -12.86 16.68 15.43
CA ILE A 295 -12.76 15.85 14.23
C ILE A 295 -12.95 16.70 12.97
N THR A 296 -13.99 17.53 12.94
CA THR A 296 -14.34 18.35 11.77
C THR A 296 -13.25 19.37 11.46
N VAL A 297 -12.67 20.02 12.48
CA VAL A 297 -11.57 20.96 12.31
C VAL A 297 -10.41 20.32 11.57
N GLU A 298 -9.98 19.12 11.97
CA GLU A 298 -8.85 18.49 11.30
C GLU A 298 -9.15 17.98 9.91
N VAL A 299 -10.39 17.53 9.64
CA VAL A 299 -10.79 17.21 8.28
C VAL A 299 -10.75 18.47 7.39
N ILE A 300 -11.22 19.63 7.89
CA ILE A 300 -11.13 20.89 7.14
C ILE A 300 -9.67 21.29 6.91
N SER A 301 -8.85 21.31 7.95
CA SER A 301 -7.42 21.66 7.88
C SER A 301 -6.70 20.81 6.83
N TYR A 302 -6.96 19.50 6.84
CA TYR A 302 -6.40 18.57 5.86
C TYR A 302 -6.86 18.85 4.44
N ILE A 303 -8.17 19.01 4.20
CA ILE A 303 -8.67 19.27 2.84
C ILE A 303 -8.12 20.59 2.29
N GLN A 304 -7.87 21.58 3.15
CA GLN A 304 -7.27 22.85 2.76
C GLN A 304 -5.82 22.72 2.25
N THR A 305 -5.06 21.73 2.72
CA THR A 305 -3.67 21.52 2.27
C THR A 305 -3.61 20.90 0.88
N ILE A 306 -4.66 20.18 0.47
CA ILE A 306 -4.80 19.62 -0.88
C ILE A 306 -4.86 20.78 -1.87
N LYS A 307 -3.92 20.83 -2.81
CA LYS A 307 -3.90 21.83 -3.89
C LYS A 307 -4.12 21.14 -5.24
N PRO A 308 -5.38 20.95 -5.67
CA PRO A 308 -5.66 20.43 -7.00
C PRO A 308 -5.11 21.37 -8.07
N ASN A 309 -4.51 20.82 -9.11
CA ASN A 309 -4.08 21.61 -10.27
C ASN A 309 -5.26 22.04 -11.17
N ASN A 310 -6.44 21.44 -10.96
CA ASN A 310 -7.67 21.72 -11.72
C ASN A 310 -8.54 22.77 -11.00
N ALA A 311 -8.84 23.88 -11.68
CA ALA A 311 -9.64 24.98 -11.15
C ALA A 311 -11.07 24.58 -10.77
N GLY A 312 -11.69 23.64 -11.51
CA GLY A 312 -13.00 23.10 -11.22
C GLY A 312 -13.03 22.32 -9.89
N LEU A 313 -12.03 21.47 -9.66
CA LEU A 313 -11.90 20.77 -8.39
C LEU A 313 -11.52 21.68 -7.23
N GLN A 314 -10.78 22.75 -7.48
CA GLN A 314 -10.55 23.78 -6.46
C GLN A 314 -11.86 24.47 -6.05
N LYS A 315 -12.77 24.72 -6.99
CA LYS A 315 -14.12 25.23 -6.69
C LYS A 315 -14.94 24.24 -5.87
N GLU A 316 -14.98 22.98 -6.26
CA GLU A 316 -15.72 21.93 -5.53
C GLU A 316 -15.16 21.71 -4.12
N LYS A 317 -13.83 21.69 -3.99
CA LYS A 317 -13.13 21.65 -2.70
C LYS A 317 -13.57 22.81 -1.80
N ASN A 318 -13.63 24.03 -2.34
CA ASN A 318 -14.07 25.20 -1.59
C ASN A 318 -15.54 25.10 -1.17
N THR A 319 -16.42 24.60 -2.04
CA THR A 319 -17.83 24.34 -1.71
C THR A 319 -17.95 23.30 -0.59
N PHE A 320 -17.18 22.21 -0.66
CA PHE A 320 -17.18 21.18 0.38
C PHE A 320 -16.62 21.70 1.71
N ILE A 321 -15.52 22.47 1.70
CA ILE A 321 -14.98 23.14 2.88
C ILE A 321 -16.04 24.09 3.49
N ALA A 322 -16.77 24.85 2.68
CA ALA A 322 -17.82 25.73 3.17
C ALA A 322 -18.93 24.94 3.88
N LEU A 323 -19.31 23.78 3.35
CA LEU A 323 -20.29 22.88 3.96
C LEU A 323 -19.78 22.31 5.29
N LEU A 324 -18.52 21.86 5.34
CA LEU A 324 -17.88 21.39 6.57
C LEU A 324 -17.72 22.51 7.61
N LYS A 325 -17.42 23.75 7.19
CA LYS A 325 -17.40 24.91 8.09
C LYS A 325 -18.77 25.20 8.68
N SER A 326 -19.85 25.04 7.90
CA SER A 326 -21.21 25.14 8.44
C SER A 326 -21.50 24.06 9.48
N PHE A 327 -21.02 22.82 9.25
CA PHE A 327 -21.08 21.75 10.25
C PHE A 327 -20.24 22.05 11.51
N GLN A 328 -19.03 22.57 11.32
CA GLN A 328 -18.13 22.98 12.39
C GLN A 328 -18.78 24.08 13.25
N THR A 329 -19.34 25.11 12.63
CA THR A 329 -20.05 26.19 13.34
C THR A 329 -21.22 25.63 14.13
N TRP A 330 -22.02 24.73 13.55
CA TRP A 330 -23.10 24.08 14.27
C TRP A 330 -22.59 23.32 15.50
N THR A 331 -21.58 22.46 15.33
CA THR A 331 -21.03 21.68 16.45
C THR A 331 -20.40 22.55 17.54
N ALA A 332 -19.71 23.64 17.17
CA ALA A 332 -19.17 24.61 18.11
C ALA A 332 -20.26 25.34 18.90
N ASN A 333 -21.32 25.79 18.21
CA ASN A 333 -22.45 26.47 18.84
C ASN A 333 -23.15 25.55 19.84
N VAL A 334 -23.43 24.29 19.44
CA VAL A 334 -24.05 23.33 20.35
C VAL A 334 -23.14 23.04 21.54
N HIS A 335 -21.84 22.82 21.31
CA HIS A 335 -20.89 22.67 22.41
C HIS A 335 -20.96 23.85 23.39
N GLY A 336 -20.94 25.10 22.90
CA GLY A 336 -21.03 26.32 23.72
C GLY A 336 -22.36 26.45 24.49
N ASN A 337 -23.48 26.09 23.86
CA ASN A 337 -24.80 26.09 24.49
C ASN A 337 -24.86 25.17 25.73
N TYR A 338 -24.18 24.02 25.64
CA TYR A 338 -24.13 23.01 26.69
C TYR A 338 -22.95 23.20 27.67
N ALA A 339 -21.84 23.81 27.26
CA ALA A 339 -20.63 24.01 28.08
C ALA A 339 -20.77 25.12 29.12
N THR A 340 -21.61 26.12 28.85
CA THR A 340 -21.83 27.24 29.77
C THR A 340 -22.77 26.80 30.90
N SER A 341 -22.23 26.44 32.07
CA SER A 341 -22.99 26.13 33.30
C SER A 341 -23.09 27.36 34.21
N GLY A 342 -24.25 27.62 34.82
CA GLY A 342 -24.45 28.72 35.78
C GLY A 342 -25.77 28.60 36.55
N ALA A 343 -25.85 29.24 37.73
CA ALA A 343 -26.91 29.09 38.74
C ALA A 343 -28.34 29.44 38.28
N ASN A 344 -28.50 30.11 37.13
CA ASN A 344 -29.80 30.57 36.61
C ASN A 344 -30.25 29.85 35.31
N LYS A 345 -29.61 28.72 34.94
CA LYS A 345 -29.98 27.99 33.72
C LYS A 345 -31.02 26.92 33.96
N LYS A 346 -31.99 26.83 33.03
CA LYS A 346 -32.98 25.76 32.99
C LYS A 346 -32.39 24.53 32.31
N TYR A 347 -32.36 23.40 33.03
CA TYR A 347 -31.90 22.10 32.50
C TYR A 347 -33.06 21.23 32.02
N ASP A 348 -34.16 21.82 31.57
CA ASP A 348 -35.36 21.09 31.15
C ASP A 348 -35.25 20.55 29.70
N LYS A 349 -36.08 19.57 29.35
CA LYS A 349 -36.04 18.90 28.04
C LYS A 349 -36.35 19.84 26.85
N ILE A 350 -37.10 20.92 27.06
CA ILE A 350 -37.37 21.90 26.00
C ILE A 350 -36.09 22.71 25.72
N THR A 351 -35.42 23.16 26.78
CA THR A 351 -34.14 23.88 26.68
C THR A 351 -33.06 23.00 26.08
N TRP A 352 -33.03 21.70 26.43
CA TRP A 352 -32.17 20.70 25.78
C TRP A 352 -32.32 20.71 24.26
N THR A 353 -33.55 20.51 23.76
CA THR A 353 -33.82 20.43 22.32
C THR A 353 -33.47 21.73 21.61
N LYS A 354 -33.77 22.89 22.20
CA LYS A 354 -33.38 24.21 21.65
C LYS A 354 -31.86 24.35 21.52
N ASN A 355 -31.11 23.92 22.54
CA ASN A 355 -29.65 24.03 22.55
C ASN A 355 -28.95 23.18 21.47
N LEU A 356 -29.61 22.13 20.95
CA LEU A 356 -29.08 21.32 19.85
C LEU A 356 -29.10 22.04 18.49
N ASN A 357 -29.91 23.10 18.34
CA ASN A 357 -30.08 23.85 17.10
C ASN A 357 -30.17 22.93 15.86
N LEU A 358 -31.05 21.92 15.93
CA LEU A 358 -31.08 20.81 14.98
C LEU A 358 -31.32 21.27 13.54
N THR A 359 -32.03 22.38 13.33
CA THR A 359 -32.29 22.94 11.99
C THR A 359 -31.00 23.23 11.24
N GLN A 360 -30.00 23.83 11.90
CA GLN A 360 -28.71 24.13 11.29
C GLN A 360 -27.97 22.84 10.93
N GLY A 361 -27.87 21.90 11.87
CA GLY A 361 -27.17 20.63 11.66
C GLY A 361 -27.80 19.77 10.57
N ILE A 362 -29.12 19.57 10.62
CA ILE A 362 -29.85 18.74 9.66
C ILE A 362 -29.81 19.35 8.27
N THR A 363 -29.83 20.67 8.12
CA THR A 363 -29.67 21.32 6.81
C THR A 363 -28.32 20.94 6.17
N VAL A 364 -27.23 20.96 6.94
CA VAL A 364 -25.91 20.55 6.45
C VAL A 364 -25.88 19.05 6.10
N LEU A 365 -26.45 18.20 6.95
CA LEU A 365 -26.56 16.76 6.69
C LEU A 365 -27.40 16.48 5.44
N ASN A 366 -28.47 17.23 5.21
CA ASN A 366 -29.30 17.11 4.01
C ASN A 366 -28.55 17.41 2.73
N THR A 367 -27.62 18.36 2.74
CA THR A 367 -26.75 18.62 1.60
C THR A 367 -25.70 17.52 1.45
N LEU A 368 -25.02 17.13 2.53
CA LEU A 368 -23.97 16.09 2.50
C LEU A 368 -24.51 14.75 2.00
N PHE A 369 -25.68 14.35 2.49
CA PHE A 369 -26.34 13.10 2.15
C PHE A 369 -27.42 13.27 1.08
N HIS A 370 -27.43 14.37 0.32
CA HIS A 370 -28.41 14.53 -0.74
C HIS A 370 -28.28 13.40 -1.77
N ILE A 371 -29.40 12.75 -2.06
CA ILE A 371 -29.55 11.66 -3.03
C ILE A 371 -31.04 11.50 -3.35
N GLU A 372 -31.40 11.29 -4.61
CA GLU A 372 -32.81 11.13 -5.03
C GLU A 372 -33.11 9.67 -5.39
N SER A 373 -32.22 9.02 -6.14
CA SER A 373 -32.48 7.75 -6.79
C SER A 373 -31.34 6.73 -6.67
N GLY A 374 -30.07 7.12 -6.78
CA GLY A 374 -28.98 6.17 -6.86
C GLY A 374 -27.58 6.76 -6.66
N VAL A 375 -26.57 6.02 -7.08
CA VAL A 375 -25.17 6.41 -6.83
C VAL A 375 -24.74 7.65 -7.61
N LYS A 376 -25.36 7.92 -8.77
CA LYS A 376 -24.93 8.99 -9.71
C LYS A 376 -25.38 10.39 -9.31
N ASP A 377 -26.44 10.51 -8.51
CA ASP A 377 -27.02 11.75 -8.02
C ASP A 377 -26.72 11.98 -6.53
N SER A 378 -25.99 11.07 -5.89
CA SER A 378 -25.46 11.26 -4.54
C SER A 378 -24.41 12.36 -4.52
N TYR A 379 -24.65 13.44 -3.77
CA TYR A 379 -23.68 14.53 -3.62
C TYR A 379 -22.30 14.02 -3.14
N LEU A 380 -22.28 13.19 -2.09
CA LEU A 380 -21.06 12.66 -1.50
C LEU A 380 -20.31 11.73 -2.46
N LEU A 381 -21.00 10.77 -3.09
CA LEU A 381 -20.36 9.83 -4.00
C LEU A 381 -19.84 10.52 -5.25
N THR A 382 -20.59 11.47 -5.81
CA THR A 382 -20.15 12.26 -6.97
C THR A 382 -18.95 13.13 -6.63
N LEU A 383 -18.92 13.77 -5.46
CA LEU A 383 -17.77 14.56 -5.02
C LEU A 383 -16.51 13.68 -4.91
N LEU A 384 -16.63 12.53 -4.25
CA LEU A 384 -15.53 11.58 -4.12
C LEU A 384 -15.11 11.01 -5.50
N ALA A 385 -16.06 10.66 -6.35
CA ALA A 385 -15.78 10.16 -7.71
C ALA A 385 -14.95 11.17 -8.52
N LYS A 386 -15.25 12.46 -8.42
CA LYS A 386 -14.46 13.52 -9.09
C LYS A 386 -13.04 13.65 -8.52
N ILE A 387 -12.87 13.45 -7.21
CA ILE A 387 -11.55 13.40 -6.57
C ILE A 387 -10.74 12.19 -7.06
N PHE A 388 -11.38 11.06 -7.35
CA PHE A 388 -10.69 9.85 -7.82
C PHE A 388 -10.68 9.70 -9.36
N ALA A 389 -11.28 10.63 -10.09
CA ALA A 389 -11.29 10.60 -11.55
C ALA A 389 -9.90 10.90 -12.15
N GLU A 390 -9.59 10.26 -13.27
CA GLU A 390 -8.35 10.51 -14.03
C GLU A 390 -8.19 11.99 -14.37
N LYS A 391 -6.95 12.50 -14.28
CA LYS A 391 -6.50 13.85 -14.71
C LYS A 391 -7.13 15.04 -13.98
N ASN A 392 -8.27 14.85 -13.35
CA ASN A 392 -8.96 15.88 -12.59
C ASN A 392 -8.45 15.84 -11.14
N GLY A 393 -8.53 14.69 -10.47
CA GLY A 393 -8.27 14.59 -9.03
C GLY A 393 -6.90 14.05 -8.64
N ILE A 394 -6.87 13.10 -7.71
CA ILE A 394 -5.64 12.48 -7.18
C ILE A 394 -5.23 11.21 -7.94
N THR A 395 -5.89 10.89 -9.04
CA THR A 395 -5.61 9.70 -9.86
C THR A 395 -4.94 10.12 -11.17
N ASP A 396 -3.70 9.66 -11.38
CA ASP A 396 -2.94 9.81 -12.64
C ASP A 396 -3.66 9.06 -13.77
N SER A 397 -3.98 7.79 -13.54
CA SER A 397 -4.71 6.97 -14.49
C SER A 397 -5.45 5.81 -13.83
N ILE A 398 -6.49 5.34 -14.49
CA ILE A 398 -7.23 4.13 -14.21
C ILE A 398 -6.93 3.12 -15.32
N ASP A 399 -6.19 2.07 -14.99
CA ASP A 399 -5.86 0.99 -15.92
C ASP A 399 -6.19 -0.34 -15.27
N LYS A 400 -7.08 -1.10 -15.90
CA LYS A 400 -7.51 -2.41 -15.40
C LYS A 400 -6.30 -3.27 -15.05
N THR A 401 -6.32 -3.85 -13.86
CA THR A 401 -5.31 -4.79 -13.41
C THR A 401 -5.87 -6.21 -13.39
N SER A 402 -4.95 -7.16 -13.34
CA SER A 402 -5.22 -8.59 -13.30
C SER A 402 -4.19 -9.24 -12.38
N TRP A 403 -4.56 -10.35 -11.75
CA TRP A 403 -3.60 -11.20 -11.04
C TRP A 403 -2.83 -12.14 -11.97
N SER A 404 -3.31 -12.34 -13.21
CA SER A 404 -2.65 -13.18 -14.21
C SER A 404 -1.74 -12.36 -15.15
N PRO A 405 -0.48 -12.79 -15.37
CA PRO A 405 0.46 -12.18 -16.31
C PRO A 405 0.22 -12.56 -17.78
N ASP A 406 -0.70 -13.48 -18.10
CA ASP A 406 -0.76 -14.17 -19.41
C ASP A 406 -0.69 -13.22 -20.63
N LYS A 407 -1.33 -12.06 -20.53
CA LYS A 407 -1.35 -11.05 -21.60
C LYS A 407 -0.01 -10.35 -21.82
N GLN A 408 0.83 -10.27 -20.79
CA GLN A 408 2.15 -9.63 -20.82
C GLN A 408 3.28 -10.63 -21.12
N THR A 409 3.05 -11.93 -20.94
CA THR A 409 4.11 -12.96 -20.98
C THR A 409 3.93 -13.97 -22.12
N LYS A 410 3.43 -13.51 -23.27
CA LYS A 410 3.21 -14.36 -24.46
C LYS A 410 4.49 -15.13 -24.82
N GLY A 411 4.36 -16.44 -25.01
CA GLY A 411 5.46 -17.32 -25.41
C GLY A 411 6.43 -17.72 -24.29
N LEU A 412 6.21 -17.28 -23.05
CA LEU A 412 7.02 -17.67 -21.88
C LEU A 412 6.32 -18.75 -21.05
N SER A 413 7.10 -19.60 -20.38
CA SER A 413 6.58 -20.59 -19.44
C SER A 413 6.11 -19.89 -18.16
N ILE A 414 4.84 -20.05 -17.81
CA ILE A 414 4.25 -19.51 -16.59
C ILE A 414 4.04 -20.64 -15.58
N ILE A 415 4.58 -20.47 -14.37
CA ILE A 415 4.38 -21.35 -13.22
C ILE A 415 3.39 -20.66 -12.28
N PRO A 416 2.09 -20.99 -12.33
CA PRO A 416 1.10 -20.42 -11.43
C PRO A 416 1.20 -21.05 -10.04
N VAL A 417 1.25 -20.21 -9.01
CA VAL A 417 1.31 -20.59 -7.60
C VAL A 417 0.13 -19.94 -6.87
N LYS A 418 -1.01 -20.64 -6.90
CA LYS A 418 -2.21 -20.24 -6.18
C LYS A 418 -2.04 -20.49 -4.68
N ILE A 419 -2.20 -19.46 -3.87
CA ILE A 419 -2.01 -19.55 -2.40
C ILE A 419 -3.29 -19.23 -1.61
N THR A 420 -4.43 -19.11 -2.28
CA THR A 420 -5.72 -18.74 -1.68
C THR A 420 -6.12 -19.61 -0.50
N GLU A 421 -5.86 -20.91 -0.55
CA GLU A 421 -6.19 -21.83 0.55
C GLU A 421 -5.36 -21.60 1.83
N LYS A 422 -4.24 -20.87 1.73
CA LYS A 422 -3.39 -20.53 2.88
C LYS A 422 -3.76 -19.21 3.52
N ASP A 423 -4.64 -18.43 2.89
CA ASP A 423 -5.21 -17.24 3.51
C ASP A 423 -6.13 -17.68 4.65
N PRO A 424 -5.96 -17.19 5.89
CA PRO A 424 -6.86 -17.49 6.99
C PRO A 424 -8.33 -17.33 6.58
N TYR A 425 -8.67 -16.28 5.82
CA TYR A 425 -10.03 -16.00 5.36
C TYR A 425 -10.65 -17.16 4.57
N HIS A 426 -9.85 -18.03 3.94
CA HIS A 426 -10.35 -19.18 3.17
C HIS A 426 -11.26 -20.11 3.98
N SER A 427 -10.89 -20.39 5.22
CA SER A 427 -11.65 -21.26 6.14
C SER A 427 -13.05 -20.71 6.51
N ARG A 428 -13.41 -19.50 6.05
CA ARG A 428 -14.73 -18.90 6.27
C ARG A 428 -15.73 -19.28 5.18
N GLY A 429 -15.29 -19.97 4.11
CA GLY A 429 -16.17 -20.42 3.03
C GLY A 429 -16.72 -19.31 2.13
N LYS A 430 -16.18 -18.08 2.22
CA LYS A 430 -16.70 -16.89 1.52
C LYS A 430 -16.01 -16.57 0.18
N LEU A 431 -15.39 -17.56 -0.47
CA LEU A 431 -14.66 -17.36 -1.74
C LEU A 431 -15.57 -16.82 -2.86
N ALA A 432 -16.70 -17.45 -3.10
CA ALA A 432 -17.63 -17.03 -4.16
C ALA A 432 -18.16 -15.61 -3.93
N ILE A 433 -18.54 -15.31 -2.69
CA ILE A 433 -19.03 -13.99 -2.26
C ILE A 433 -17.96 -12.91 -2.50
N CYS A 434 -16.73 -13.15 -2.03
CA CYS A 434 -15.62 -12.21 -2.21
C CYS A 434 -15.30 -11.98 -3.70
N LYS A 435 -15.28 -13.04 -4.51
CA LYS A 435 -15.09 -12.91 -5.97
C LYS A 435 -16.21 -12.10 -6.62
N GLY A 436 -17.47 -12.32 -6.23
CA GLY A 436 -18.62 -11.55 -6.71
C GLY A 436 -18.48 -10.05 -6.39
N PHE A 437 -18.07 -9.74 -5.16
CA PHE A 437 -17.80 -8.37 -4.72
C PHE A 437 -16.70 -7.69 -5.56
N ILE A 438 -15.52 -8.32 -5.66
CA ILE A 438 -14.37 -7.78 -6.41
C ILE A 438 -14.74 -7.59 -7.88
N LYS A 439 -15.38 -8.61 -8.50
CA LYS A 439 -15.81 -8.55 -9.89
C LYS A 439 -16.80 -7.41 -10.13
N GLY A 440 -17.78 -7.23 -9.23
CA GLY A 440 -18.75 -6.15 -9.32
C GLY A 440 -18.10 -4.77 -9.26
N ALA A 441 -17.17 -4.56 -8.33
CA ALA A 441 -16.42 -3.31 -8.24
C ALA A 441 -15.52 -3.08 -9.46
N ALA A 442 -14.84 -4.12 -9.96
CA ALA A 442 -13.99 -4.02 -11.15
C ALA A 442 -14.81 -3.69 -12.42
N ILE A 443 -16.02 -4.26 -12.57
CA ILE A 443 -16.93 -3.93 -13.67
C ILE A 443 -17.41 -2.48 -13.56
N ALA A 444 -17.79 -2.02 -12.36
CA ALA A 444 -18.19 -0.62 -12.15
C ALA A 444 -17.06 0.35 -12.52
N SER A 445 -15.81 0.03 -12.12
CA SER A 445 -14.61 0.79 -12.51
C SER A 445 -14.45 0.84 -14.04
N GLN A 446 -14.57 -0.32 -14.72
CA GLN A 446 -14.48 -0.41 -16.19
C GLN A 446 -15.58 0.36 -16.93
N ASN A 447 -16.75 0.52 -16.33
CA ASN A 447 -17.87 1.29 -16.88
C ASN A 447 -17.78 2.79 -16.54
N ASN A 448 -16.64 3.26 -16.00
CA ASN A 448 -16.46 4.64 -15.52
C ASN A 448 -17.53 5.05 -14.48
N ASN A 449 -17.96 4.10 -13.64
CA ASN A 449 -18.93 4.32 -12.58
C ASN A 449 -18.24 4.31 -11.20
N LEU A 450 -17.42 5.33 -10.95
CA LEU A 450 -16.67 5.46 -9.69
C LEU A 450 -17.58 5.61 -8.47
N GLU A 451 -18.74 6.22 -8.62
CA GLU A 451 -19.74 6.34 -7.56
C GLU A 451 -20.22 4.95 -7.08
N GLU A 452 -20.42 4.01 -8.00
CA GLU A 452 -20.76 2.63 -7.64
C GLU A 452 -19.57 1.90 -7.01
N VAL A 453 -18.35 2.08 -7.52
CA VAL A 453 -17.13 1.51 -6.89
C VAL A 453 -17.05 1.95 -5.43
N LEU A 454 -17.21 3.26 -5.19
CA LEU A 454 -17.22 3.87 -3.87
C LEU A 454 -18.35 3.29 -3.02
N MET A 455 -19.59 3.23 -3.51
CA MET A 455 -20.73 2.69 -2.76
C MET A 455 -20.54 1.21 -2.38
N ARG A 456 -19.95 0.41 -3.28
CA ARG A 456 -19.58 -0.99 -2.98
C ARG A 456 -18.57 -1.08 -1.85
N LEU A 457 -17.53 -0.25 -1.84
CA LEU A 457 -16.56 -0.20 -0.76
C LEU A 457 -17.21 0.29 0.55
N PHE A 458 -17.94 1.42 0.51
CA PHE A 458 -18.58 2.04 1.68
C PHE A 458 -19.62 1.15 2.35
N SER A 459 -20.42 0.43 1.56
CA SER A 459 -21.43 -0.50 2.10
C SER A 459 -20.85 -1.64 2.92
N GLN A 460 -19.54 -1.93 2.84
CA GLN A 460 -18.93 -2.94 3.70
C GLN A 460 -18.62 -2.43 5.12
N PHE A 461 -18.68 -1.12 5.35
CA PHE A 461 -18.45 -0.49 6.66
C PHE A 461 -19.74 -0.16 7.41
N VAL A 462 -20.89 -0.22 6.72
CA VAL A 462 -22.21 0.11 7.26
C VAL A 462 -23.09 -1.12 7.12
N THR A 463 -23.75 -1.54 8.21
CA THR A 463 -24.68 -2.67 8.12
C THR A 463 -26.07 -2.18 7.71
N PRO A 464 -26.84 -2.98 6.96
CA PRO A 464 -28.26 -2.74 6.74
C PRO A 464 -29.02 -2.35 8.01
N ALA A 465 -28.77 -3.07 9.10
CA ALA A 465 -29.42 -2.86 10.39
C ALA A 465 -29.08 -1.50 11.02
N SER A 466 -27.86 -0.98 10.87
CA SER A 466 -27.50 0.31 11.47
C SER A 466 -28.27 1.47 10.83
N LEU A 467 -28.55 1.39 9.52
CA LEU A 467 -29.37 2.40 8.84
C LEU A 467 -30.85 2.33 9.23
N VAL A 468 -31.39 1.12 9.48
CA VAL A 468 -32.76 0.96 10.04
C VAL A 468 -32.89 1.73 11.35
N THR A 469 -31.91 1.60 12.25
CA THR A 469 -31.93 2.31 13.54
C THR A 469 -31.95 3.82 13.37
N ILE A 470 -31.17 4.36 12.42
CA ILE A 470 -31.16 5.80 12.11
C ILE A 470 -32.53 6.24 11.57
N ILE A 471 -33.11 5.49 10.63
CA ILE A 471 -34.42 5.78 10.04
C ILE A 471 -35.50 5.79 11.14
N ASN A 472 -35.50 4.78 12.01
CA ASN A 472 -36.44 4.72 13.13
C ASN A 472 -36.27 5.91 14.08
N GLY A 473 -35.04 6.34 14.34
CA GLY A 473 -34.75 7.54 15.13
C GLY A 473 -35.27 8.82 14.48
N LEU A 474 -35.13 8.96 13.15
CA LEU A 474 -35.67 10.10 12.41
C LEU A 474 -37.20 10.10 12.41
N ASN A 475 -37.82 8.95 12.15
CA ASN A 475 -39.28 8.80 12.20
C ASN A 475 -39.84 9.13 13.60
N ALA A 476 -39.15 8.69 14.66
CA ALA A 476 -39.53 9.04 16.03
C ALA A 476 -39.43 10.55 16.29
N ALA A 477 -38.41 11.21 15.72
CA ALA A 477 -38.23 12.65 15.85
C ALA A 477 -39.37 13.44 15.15
N GLU A 478 -39.93 12.94 14.05
CA GLU A 478 -41.04 13.60 13.32
C GLU A 478 -42.28 13.82 14.20
N TYR A 479 -42.54 12.96 15.18
CA TYR A 479 -43.68 13.12 16.10
C TYR A 479 -43.52 14.28 17.10
N VAL A 480 -42.32 14.85 17.22
CA VAL A 480 -42.00 15.87 18.23
C VAL A 480 -41.38 17.14 17.64
N VAL A 481 -41.17 17.20 16.32
CA VAL A 481 -40.69 18.40 15.62
C VAL A 481 -41.77 18.98 14.72
N THR A 482 -41.79 20.29 14.56
CA THR A 482 -42.75 20.99 13.69
C THR A 482 -42.06 22.09 12.87
N GLY A 483 -42.78 22.63 11.89
CA GLY A 483 -42.29 23.75 11.05
C GLY A 483 -41.09 23.35 10.18
N ASN A 484 -40.12 24.26 10.04
CA ASN A 484 -38.95 24.01 9.17
C ASN A 484 -38.13 22.79 9.60
N LEU A 485 -38.04 22.51 10.90
CA LEU A 485 -37.28 21.36 11.40
C LEU A 485 -37.90 20.03 10.93
N ASP A 486 -39.22 19.92 10.95
CA ASP A 486 -39.95 18.75 10.41
C ASP A 486 -39.63 18.52 8.93
N THR A 487 -39.72 19.58 8.11
CA THR A 487 -39.34 19.51 6.68
C THR A 487 -37.91 19.00 6.47
N GLN A 488 -36.96 19.47 7.28
CA GLN A 488 -35.57 19.05 7.18
C GLN A 488 -35.37 17.59 7.66
N VAL A 489 -36.04 17.16 8.73
CA VAL A 489 -35.99 15.77 9.22
C VAL A 489 -36.54 14.80 8.17
N LYS A 490 -37.71 15.11 7.59
CA LYS A 490 -38.33 14.30 6.51
C LYS A 490 -37.42 14.17 5.30
N ARG A 491 -36.78 15.28 4.89
CA ARG A 491 -35.82 15.26 3.77
C ARG A 491 -34.64 14.35 4.09
N LEU A 492 -34.11 14.40 5.31
CA LEU A 492 -32.99 13.55 5.72
C LEU A 492 -33.41 12.08 5.76
N GLY A 493 -34.59 11.79 6.30
CA GLY A 493 -35.18 10.44 6.31
C GLY A 493 -35.25 9.85 4.90
N ARG A 494 -35.78 10.59 3.92
CA ARG A 494 -35.82 10.17 2.51
C ARG A 494 -34.43 9.86 1.95
N ASN A 495 -33.46 10.74 2.17
CA ASN A 495 -32.08 10.52 1.73
C ASN A 495 -31.48 9.22 2.32
N ILE A 496 -31.66 9.00 3.63
CA ILE A 496 -31.12 7.82 4.32
C ILE A 496 -31.81 6.52 3.85
N ILE A 497 -33.09 6.55 3.52
CA ILE A 497 -33.80 5.40 2.93
C ILE A 497 -33.18 4.99 1.59
N VAL A 498 -32.81 5.96 0.74
CA VAL A 498 -32.13 5.65 -0.53
C VAL A 498 -30.76 5.03 -0.26
N TYR A 499 -29.97 5.58 0.67
CA TYR A 499 -28.70 4.95 1.07
C TYR A 499 -28.90 3.55 1.64
N GLN A 500 -29.94 3.31 2.43
CA GLN A 500 -30.26 1.98 2.96
C GLN A 500 -30.52 0.99 1.83
N ARG A 501 -31.28 1.38 0.80
CA ARG A 501 -31.49 0.55 -0.39
C ARG A 501 -30.16 0.22 -1.07
N LEU A 502 -29.29 1.20 -1.25
CA LEU A 502 -27.97 0.99 -1.86
C LEU A 502 -27.05 0.12 -1.00
N VAL A 503 -27.05 0.30 0.32
CA VAL A 503 -26.30 -0.56 1.24
C VAL A 503 -26.83 -1.98 1.16
N ASN A 504 -28.14 -2.20 1.18
CA ASN A 504 -28.72 -3.54 1.01
C ASN A 504 -28.33 -4.18 -0.33
N GLN A 505 -28.27 -3.39 -1.40
CA GLN A 505 -27.89 -3.86 -2.73
C GLN A 505 -26.42 -4.26 -2.83
N PHE A 506 -25.51 -3.50 -2.18
CA PHE A 506 -24.07 -3.65 -2.38
C PHE A 506 -23.32 -4.29 -1.21
N HIS A 507 -23.93 -4.40 -0.02
CA HIS A 507 -23.34 -5.09 1.12
C HIS A 507 -23.17 -6.57 0.80
N ALA A 508 -21.92 -7.05 0.78
CA ALA A 508 -21.60 -8.39 0.30
C ALA A 508 -21.48 -9.42 1.44
N ASP A 509 -21.63 -9.01 2.70
CA ASP A 509 -21.46 -9.91 3.85
C ASP A 509 -20.10 -10.64 3.82
N LEU A 510 -19.02 -9.89 3.61
CA LEU A 510 -17.67 -10.44 3.51
C LEU A 510 -17.13 -10.97 4.85
N VAL A 511 -17.66 -10.51 5.97
CA VAL A 511 -17.13 -10.83 7.30
C VAL A 511 -17.96 -11.93 7.93
N ALA A 512 -17.34 -13.04 8.33
CA ALA A 512 -18.04 -14.08 9.08
C ALA A 512 -18.41 -13.61 10.50
N GLU A 513 -19.55 -14.05 11.04
CA GLU A 513 -20.06 -13.66 12.37
C GLU A 513 -19.00 -13.77 13.47
N LYS A 514 -18.28 -14.91 13.52
CA LYS A 514 -17.23 -15.18 14.51
C LYS A 514 -16.07 -14.17 14.48
N ASP A 515 -15.85 -13.52 13.34
CA ASP A 515 -14.74 -12.58 13.13
C ASP A 515 -15.15 -11.13 13.45
N LYS A 516 -16.45 -10.83 13.69
CA LYS A 516 -16.94 -9.46 13.94
C LYS A 516 -16.33 -8.77 15.17
N SER A 517 -15.84 -9.53 16.15
CA SER A 517 -15.17 -9.00 17.35
C SER A 517 -13.70 -8.61 17.10
N ILE A 518 -13.09 -9.08 16.01
CA ILE A 518 -11.69 -8.80 15.68
C ILE A 518 -11.56 -7.33 15.24
N LYS A 519 -10.44 -6.68 15.55
CA LYS A 519 -10.15 -5.31 15.10
C LYS A 519 -10.21 -5.20 13.57
N LEU A 520 -10.79 -4.12 13.05
CA LEU A 520 -11.09 -3.93 11.61
C LEU A 520 -9.92 -4.28 10.67
N MET A 521 -8.70 -3.83 10.98
CA MET A 521 -7.50 -4.06 10.17
C MET A 521 -7.05 -5.53 10.12
N GLN A 522 -7.36 -6.31 11.15
CA GLN A 522 -6.96 -7.71 11.30
C GLN A 522 -8.11 -8.69 11.01
N ARG A 523 -9.33 -8.16 10.85
CA ARG A 523 -10.55 -8.94 10.71
C ARG A 523 -10.65 -9.55 9.32
N PRO A 524 -10.62 -10.89 9.17
CA PRO A 524 -10.74 -11.54 7.87
C PRO A 524 -12.02 -11.12 7.13
N GLY A 525 -11.87 -10.84 5.83
CA GLY A 525 -12.97 -10.43 4.95
C GLY A 525 -13.26 -8.92 4.93
N THR A 526 -12.71 -8.11 5.83
CA THR A 526 -12.86 -6.65 5.73
C THR A 526 -12.05 -6.09 4.56
N ILE A 527 -12.48 -4.95 4.03
CA ILE A 527 -11.75 -4.26 2.94
C ILE A 527 -10.27 -4.03 3.30
N PRO A 528 -9.91 -3.52 4.50
CA PRO A 528 -8.49 -3.36 4.85
C PRO A 528 -7.73 -4.69 4.90
N TYR A 529 -8.34 -5.77 5.42
CA TYR A 529 -7.70 -7.08 5.45
C TYR A 529 -7.41 -7.62 4.05
N LEU A 530 -8.41 -7.56 3.15
CA LEU A 530 -8.28 -8.04 1.77
C LEU A 530 -7.27 -7.21 0.97
N ALA A 531 -7.14 -5.92 1.27
CA ALA A 531 -6.18 -5.02 0.63
C ALA A 531 -4.74 -5.18 1.15
N THR A 532 -4.56 -5.66 2.39
CA THR A 532 -3.24 -5.70 3.05
C THR A 532 -2.78 -7.11 3.35
N SER A 533 -3.47 -7.82 4.25
CA SER A 533 -3.08 -9.15 4.70
C SER A 533 -3.15 -10.18 3.57
N SER A 534 -4.26 -10.20 2.82
CA SER A 534 -4.41 -11.09 1.66
C SER A 534 -3.41 -10.78 0.54
N HIS A 535 -3.04 -9.51 0.38
CA HIS A 535 -2.06 -9.04 -0.60
C HIS A 535 -0.62 -9.41 -0.23
N SER A 536 -0.25 -9.27 1.04
CA SER A 536 1.09 -9.58 1.55
C SER A 536 1.36 -11.09 1.69
N LEU A 537 0.34 -11.95 1.66
CA LEU A 537 0.51 -13.38 1.89
C LEU A 537 1.63 -14.00 1.03
N SER A 538 1.77 -13.58 -0.23
CA SER A 538 2.72 -14.14 -1.20
C SER A 538 4.19 -14.05 -0.81
N HIS A 539 4.59 -13.11 0.06
CA HIS A 539 5.98 -12.99 0.53
C HIS A 539 6.20 -13.47 1.98
N THR A 540 5.18 -14.04 2.62
CA THR A 540 5.27 -14.47 4.04
C THR A 540 6.05 -15.77 4.24
N GLN A 541 6.08 -16.65 3.23
CA GLN A 541 6.76 -17.94 3.29
C GLN A 541 7.26 -18.37 1.91
N PHE A 542 8.16 -19.34 1.86
CA PHE A 542 8.71 -19.84 0.61
C PHE A 542 7.88 -21.01 0.07
N TRP A 543 7.28 -20.81 -1.09
CA TRP A 543 6.35 -21.75 -1.70
C TRP A 543 7.10 -22.85 -2.47
N PRO A 544 6.76 -24.13 -2.32
CA PRO A 544 7.48 -25.23 -2.98
C PRO A 544 7.59 -25.10 -4.50
N LYS A 545 6.52 -24.62 -5.17
CA LYS A 545 6.53 -24.37 -6.61
C LYS A 545 7.42 -23.20 -7.02
N VAL A 546 7.58 -22.19 -6.16
CA VAL A 546 8.52 -21.08 -6.40
C VAL A 546 9.95 -21.57 -6.26
N GLU A 547 10.25 -22.35 -5.23
CA GLU A 547 11.57 -22.97 -5.05
C GLU A 547 11.96 -23.80 -6.28
N THR A 548 11.06 -24.67 -6.73
CA THR A 548 11.27 -25.51 -7.91
C THR A 548 11.53 -24.65 -9.15
N GLY A 549 10.67 -23.67 -9.42
CA GLY A 549 10.82 -22.79 -10.57
C GLY A 549 12.12 -21.98 -10.59
N LEU A 550 12.57 -21.50 -9.43
CA LEU A 550 13.86 -20.80 -9.30
C LEU A 550 15.03 -21.75 -9.53
N LYS A 551 15.02 -22.91 -8.87
CA LYS A 551 16.09 -23.92 -8.98
C LYS A 551 16.29 -24.42 -10.41
N GLU A 552 15.20 -24.56 -11.17
CA GLU A 552 15.24 -24.94 -12.58
C GLU A 552 15.72 -23.82 -13.51
N ALA A 553 15.70 -22.56 -13.06
CA ALA A 553 16.18 -21.41 -13.85
C ALA A 553 17.69 -21.18 -13.71
N PHE A 554 18.31 -21.56 -12.58
CA PHE A 554 19.73 -21.28 -12.33
C PHE A 554 20.65 -21.94 -13.36
N GLY A 555 21.69 -21.21 -13.79
CA GLY A 555 22.67 -21.65 -14.77
C GLY A 555 24.06 -21.94 -14.21
N SER A 556 24.38 -21.49 -13.00
CA SER A 556 25.71 -21.61 -12.38
C SER A 556 26.10 -23.04 -11.95
N GLY A 557 25.22 -24.02 -12.12
CA GLY A 557 25.47 -25.41 -11.76
C GLY A 557 25.33 -25.69 -10.26
N LYS A 558 25.01 -26.95 -9.92
CA LYS A 558 24.83 -27.39 -8.54
C LYS A 558 26.18 -27.54 -7.82
N ASN A 559 26.22 -27.14 -6.56
CA ASN A 559 27.36 -27.41 -5.69
C ASN A 559 27.29 -28.85 -5.15
N LEU A 560 28.01 -29.78 -5.77
CA LEU A 560 28.06 -31.19 -5.35
C LEU A 560 28.62 -31.39 -3.93
N GLY A 561 29.39 -30.42 -3.42
CA GLY A 561 29.92 -30.45 -2.06
C GLY A 561 28.91 -30.02 -0.98
N TYR A 562 27.75 -29.49 -1.37
CA TYR A 562 26.72 -29.08 -0.41
C TYR A 562 26.01 -30.31 0.17
N LYS A 563 26.14 -30.50 1.49
CA LYS A 563 25.37 -31.49 2.26
C LYS A 563 24.28 -30.75 3.03
N LYS A 564 23.01 -31.12 2.81
CA LYS A 564 21.87 -30.55 3.54
C LYS A 564 22.06 -30.82 5.04
N LYS A 565 22.02 -29.76 5.85
CA LYS A 565 22.07 -29.87 7.31
C LYS A 565 20.72 -30.28 7.87
#